data_AF-A0A7V8SWD5-F1
#
_entry.id   AF-A0A7V8SWD5-F1
#
_cell.length_a   1.000
_cell.length_b   1.000
_cell.length_c   1.000
_cell.angle_alpha   90.00
_cell.angle_beta   90.00
_cell.angle_gamma   90.00
#
_symmetry.space_group_name_H-M   'P 1'
#
loop_
_entity.id
_entity.type
_entity.pdbx_description
1 polymer ?
#
loop_
_entity_poly.entity_id
_entity_poly.type
_entity_poly.pdbx_seq_one_letter_code
_entity_poly.pdbx_strand_id
1 'polypeptide(L)'
;IIWLLYLALEPAVRARWPHSIVTWNRLLAGRSLDPQVCSHVLIGAAVGCLMWSLFSLAGLLVGDRNILSSPSGLYFAEGTRQWIGGYATNLGHALVIGLAFFFALFCVRTLLKRDWPAALAASLVGIWIEGGLVGSEHWQIMIPVYLAIYFGLFLVMLRFGLLAVISTLFFVNGLQSIVVGLDWTTWYAPYGLVSLVCFLAIAIGAFWRSLGSLTLFGDRAEQST
;
A
#
# COMPACT_ATOMS: atom_id res chain seq x y z
N ILE A 1 -6.50 6.76 18.75
CA ILE A 1 -5.42 7.41 17.96
C ILE A 1 -5.87 7.69 16.52
N ILE A 2 -6.33 6.69 15.75
CA ILE A 2 -6.81 6.87 14.35
C ILE A 2 -7.83 8.02 14.22
N TRP A 3 -8.83 8.04 15.11
CA TRP A 3 -9.87 9.08 15.11
C TRP A 3 -9.34 10.50 15.36
N LEU A 4 -8.36 10.63 16.26
CA LEU A 4 -7.71 11.91 16.56
C LEU A 4 -6.85 12.40 15.40
N LEU A 5 -6.07 11.51 14.79
CA LEU A 5 -5.29 11.84 13.58
C LEU A 5 -6.22 12.27 12.45
N TYR A 6 -7.30 11.51 12.21
CA TYR A 6 -8.26 11.81 11.16
C TYR A 6 -8.92 13.19 11.37
N LEU A 7 -9.40 13.48 12.58
CA LEU A 7 -10.01 14.77 12.90
C LEU A 7 -9.05 15.94 12.77
N ALA A 8 -7.77 15.76 13.14
CA ALA A 8 -6.77 16.81 13.00
C ALA A 8 -6.43 17.10 11.52
N LEU A 9 -6.42 16.06 10.68
CA LEU A 9 -6.12 16.19 9.25
C LEU A 9 -7.27 16.78 8.45
N GLU A 10 -8.50 16.36 8.74
CA GLU A 10 -9.64 16.56 7.85
C GLU A 10 -9.87 18.04 7.47
N PRO A 11 -9.86 19.02 8.40
CA PRO A 11 -10.02 20.43 8.04
C PRO A 11 -8.86 20.96 7.20
N ALA A 12 -7.63 20.65 7.62
CA ALA A 12 -6.41 21.19 7.02
C ALA A 12 -6.17 20.67 5.60
N VAL A 13 -6.51 19.41 5.36
CA VAL A 13 -6.38 18.77 4.04
C VAL A 13 -7.52 19.17 3.12
N ARG A 14 -8.77 19.27 3.59
CA ARG A 14 -9.87 19.76 2.74
C ARG A 14 -9.61 21.16 2.21
N ALA A 15 -8.98 22.03 3.01
CA ALA A 15 -8.67 23.40 2.63
C ALA A 15 -7.56 23.51 1.57
N ARG A 16 -6.53 22.65 1.64
CA ARG A 16 -5.31 22.80 0.80
C ARG A 16 -5.17 21.73 -0.27
N TRP A 17 -5.78 20.57 -0.07
CA TRP A 17 -5.51 19.39 -0.89
C TRP A 17 -6.70 18.41 -0.99
N PRO A 18 -7.89 18.89 -1.39
CA PRO A 18 -9.14 18.16 -1.27
C PRO A 18 -9.14 16.83 -2.04
N HIS A 19 -8.53 16.79 -3.24
CA HIS A 19 -8.52 15.61 -4.11
C HIS A 19 -7.85 14.38 -3.49
N SER A 20 -6.92 14.55 -2.55
CA SER A 20 -6.24 13.44 -1.87
C SER A 20 -7.14 12.65 -0.90
N ILE A 21 -8.23 13.27 -0.42
CA ILE A 21 -9.21 12.68 0.52
C ILE A 21 -10.52 12.29 -0.17
N VAL A 22 -10.82 12.81 -1.37
CA VAL A 22 -12.10 12.53 -2.05
C VAL A 22 -12.38 11.04 -2.19
N THR A 23 -11.42 10.27 -2.68
CA THR A 23 -11.60 8.82 -2.88
C THR A 23 -11.74 8.07 -1.55
N TRP A 24 -11.08 8.54 -0.49
CA TRP A 24 -11.24 8.01 0.86
C TRP A 24 -12.65 8.27 1.42
N ASN A 25 -13.17 9.48 1.24
CA ASN A 25 -14.54 9.83 1.65
C ASN A 25 -15.60 9.04 0.86
N ARG A 26 -15.38 8.79 -0.44
CA ARG A 26 -16.26 7.94 -1.25
C ARG A 26 -16.32 6.52 -0.69
N LEU A 27 -15.17 5.95 -0.31
CA LEU A 27 -15.10 4.64 0.32
C LEU A 27 -15.87 4.63 1.65
N LEU A 28 -15.65 5.61 2.54
CA LEU A 28 -16.35 5.73 3.82
C LEU A 28 -17.86 5.93 3.67
N ALA A 29 -18.30 6.59 2.60
CA ALA A 29 -19.70 6.76 2.26
C ALA A 29 -20.37 5.50 1.68
N GLY A 30 -19.68 4.35 1.71
CA GLY A 30 -20.19 3.07 1.19
C GLY A 30 -20.07 2.90 -0.32
N ARG A 31 -19.47 3.86 -1.05
CA ARG A 31 -19.26 3.77 -2.51
C ARG A 31 -17.98 3.02 -2.85
N SER A 32 -17.78 1.87 -2.21
CA SER A 32 -16.58 1.04 -2.41
C SER A 32 -16.43 0.50 -3.84
N LEU A 33 -17.54 0.46 -4.58
CA LEU A 33 -17.64 -0.07 -5.94
C LEU A 33 -17.50 1.01 -7.03
N ASP A 34 -17.21 2.24 -6.64
CA ASP A 34 -16.95 3.35 -7.56
C ASP A 34 -15.67 3.07 -8.38
N PRO A 35 -15.68 3.23 -9.72
CA PRO A 35 -14.51 3.02 -10.56
C PRO A 35 -13.27 3.77 -10.09
N GLN A 36 -13.42 4.98 -9.52
CA GLN A 36 -12.29 5.75 -9.00
C GLN A 36 -11.67 5.10 -7.75
N VAL A 37 -12.50 4.55 -6.86
CA VAL A 37 -12.04 3.81 -5.67
C VAL A 37 -11.30 2.55 -6.10
N CYS A 38 -11.89 1.77 -7.01
CA CYS A 38 -11.29 0.55 -7.53
C CYS A 38 -9.96 0.82 -8.26
N SER A 39 -9.88 1.91 -9.03
CA SER A 39 -8.64 2.34 -9.68
C SER A 39 -7.53 2.66 -8.67
N HIS A 40 -7.84 3.39 -7.59
CA HIS A 40 -6.86 3.70 -6.54
C HIS A 40 -6.41 2.45 -5.77
N VAL A 41 -7.33 1.50 -5.52
CA VAL A 41 -6.99 0.20 -4.93
C VAL A 41 -6.08 -0.60 -5.86
N LEU A 42 -6.37 -0.63 -7.17
CA LEU A 42 -5.54 -1.33 -8.16
C LEU A 42 -4.14 -0.73 -8.28
N ILE A 43 -4.04 0.60 -8.29
CA ILE A 43 -2.75 1.31 -8.28
C ILE A 43 -1.97 0.94 -7.01
N GLY A 44 -2.64 0.97 -5.86
CA GLY A 44 -2.02 0.56 -4.60
C GLY A 44 -1.56 -0.90 -4.62
N ALA A 45 -2.37 -1.81 -5.15
CA ALA A 45 -1.99 -3.21 -5.33
C ALA A 45 -0.74 -3.36 -6.21
N ALA A 46 -0.71 -2.70 -7.36
CA ALA A 46 0.44 -2.74 -8.28
C ALA A 46 1.71 -2.18 -7.65
N VAL A 47 1.62 -1.03 -6.97
CA VAL A 47 2.75 -0.41 -6.27
C VAL A 47 3.19 -1.28 -5.09
N GLY A 48 2.27 -1.89 -4.35
CA GLY A 48 2.57 -2.78 -3.22
C GLY A 48 3.31 -4.04 -3.67
N CYS A 49 2.87 -4.67 -4.75
CA CYS A 49 3.57 -5.80 -5.38
C CYS A 49 4.97 -5.40 -5.85
N LEU A 50 5.11 -4.23 -6.47
CA LEU A 50 6.40 -3.72 -6.93
C LEU A 50 7.34 -3.45 -5.75
N MET A 51 6.86 -2.77 -4.71
CA MET A 51 7.64 -2.49 -3.50
C MET A 51 8.12 -3.78 -2.83
N TRP A 52 7.22 -4.76 -2.67
CA TRP A 52 7.58 -6.06 -2.09
C TRP A 52 8.65 -6.77 -2.93
N SER A 53 8.52 -6.74 -4.26
CA SER A 53 9.50 -7.33 -5.17
C SER A 53 10.86 -6.62 -5.08
N LEU A 54 10.88 -5.29 -4.98
CA LEU A 54 12.10 -4.50 -4.84
C LEU A 54 12.78 -4.73 -3.49
N PHE A 55 12.03 -4.78 -2.39
CA PHE A 55 12.58 -5.12 -1.07
C PHE A 55 13.14 -6.54 -1.05
N SER A 56 12.42 -7.49 -1.63
CA SER A 56 12.88 -8.88 -1.75
C SER A 56 14.16 -8.98 -2.59
N LEU A 57 14.23 -8.28 -3.72
CA LEU A 57 15.44 -8.23 -4.53
C LEU A 57 16.61 -7.61 -3.78
N ALA A 58 16.38 -6.52 -3.04
CA ALA A 58 17.40 -5.86 -2.23
C ALA A 58 17.94 -6.78 -1.13
N GLY A 59 17.07 -7.55 -0.46
CA GLY A 59 17.47 -8.57 0.50
C GLY A 59 18.34 -9.67 -0.14
N LEU A 60 17.94 -10.15 -1.32
CA LEU A 60 18.68 -11.21 -2.04
C LEU A 60 20.09 -10.76 -2.42
N LEU A 61 20.24 -9.51 -2.90
CA LEU A 61 21.52 -8.94 -3.28
C LEU A 61 22.47 -8.81 -2.09
N VAL A 62 21.92 -8.65 -0.89
CA VAL A 62 22.63 -8.53 0.37
C VAL A 62 22.87 -9.91 1.03
N GLY A 63 22.37 -10.99 0.42
CA GLY A 63 22.60 -12.36 0.86
C GLY A 63 21.58 -12.89 1.88
N ASP A 64 20.49 -12.15 2.13
CA ASP A 64 19.38 -12.68 2.93
C ASP A 64 18.70 -13.82 2.17
N ARG A 65 18.64 -15.00 2.79
CA ARG A 65 18.02 -16.19 2.22
C ARG A 65 16.63 -16.47 2.78
N ASN A 66 16.19 -15.72 3.80
CA ASN A 66 14.92 -15.96 4.51
C ASN A 66 13.77 -15.09 3.99
N ILE A 67 13.93 -14.50 2.81
CA ILE A 67 12.99 -13.51 2.24
C ILE A 67 11.60 -14.12 1.98
N LEU A 68 11.56 -15.41 1.62
CA LEU A 68 10.32 -16.17 1.38
C LEU A 68 9.80 -16.88 2.63
N SER A 69 10.56 -16.84 3.73
CA SER A 69 10.27 -17.52 4.99
C SER A 69 10.40 -16.53 6.15
N SER A 70 9.60 -15.47 6.09
CA SER A 70 9.58 -14.49 7.18
C SER A 70 9.01 -15.15 8.44
N PRO A 71 9.65 -15.00 9.62
CA PRO A 71 9.13 -15.52 10.89
C PRO A 71 7.71 -15.04 11.18
N SER A 72 7.33 -13.85 10.69
CA SER A 72 5.99 -13.31 10.81
C SER A 72 4.94 -14.10 10.02
N GLY A 73 5.31 -14.74 8.92
CA GLY A 73 4.41 -15.53 8.08
C GLY A 73 3.94 -16.82 8.75
N LEU A 74 4.73 -17.37 9.69
CA LEU A 74 4.37 -18.60 10.40
C LEU A 74 3.09 -18.41 11.25
N TYR A 75 2.93 -17.21 11.83
CA TYR A 75 1.71 -16.84 12.57
C TYR A 75 0.44 -17.01 11.73
N PHE A 76 0.49 -16.64 10.44
CA PHE A 76 -0.66 -16.73 9.54
C PHE A 76 -1.01 -18.18 9.17
N ALA A 77 -0.05 -19.09 9.29
CA ALA A 77 -0.22 -20.50 8.97
C ALA A 77 -0.79 -21.32 10.15
N GLU A 78 -0.69 -20.82 11.40
CA GLU A 78 -1.10 -21.57 12.60
C GLU A 78 -2.59 -21.96 12.64
N GLY A 79 -3.43 -21.27 11.87
CA GLY A 79 -4.85 -21.58 11.80
C GLY A 79 -5.67 -20.49 11.11
N THR A 80 -6.91 -20.82 10.73
CA THR A 80 -7.84 -19.86 10.10
C THR A 80 -8.09 -18.62 10.95
N ARG A 81 -8.12 -18.75 12.28
CA ARG A 81 -8.30 -17.61 13.20
C ARG A 81 -7.12 -16.64 13.12
N GLN A 82 -5.89 -17.16 13.13
CA GLN A 82 -4.67 -16.35 13.00
C GLN A 82 -4.55 -15.75 11.60
N TRP A 83 -4.97 -16.49 10.56
CA TRP A 83 -5.03 -15.98 9.19
C TRP A 83 -5.97 -14.77 9.08
N ILE A 84 -7.22 -14.89 9.55
CA ILE A 84 -8.20 -13.78 9.54
C ILE A 84 -7.71 -12.62 10.42
N GLY A 85 -7.28 -12.93 11.65
CA GLY A 85 -6.80 -11.92 12.60
C GLY A 85 -5.54 -11.20 12.12
N GLY A 86 -4.64 -11.91 11.45
CA GLY A 86 -3.42 -11.37 10.87
C GLY A 86 -3.72 -10.37 9.76
N TYR A 87 -4.60 -10.72 8.80
CA TYR A 87 -4.98 -9.78 7.74
C TYR A 87 -5.83 -8.60 8.25
N ALA A 88 -6.68 -8.81 9.25
CA ALA A 88 -7.40 -7.72 9.90
C ALA A 88 -6.45 -6.76 10.62
N THR A 89 -5.46 -7.29 11.32
CA THR A 89 -4.41 -6.50 12.00
C THR A 89 -3.54 -5.77 10.98
N ASN A 90 -3.16 -6.43 9.89
CA ASN A 90 -2.42 -5.83 8.77
C ASN A 90 -3.19 -4.64 8.17
N LEU A 91 -4.50 -4.79 7.93
CA LEU A 91 -5.34 -3.69 7.46
C LEU A 91 -5.37 -2.54 8.48
N GLY A 92 -5.50 -2.85 9.78
CA GLY A 92 -5.42 -1.86 10.85
C GLY A 92 -4.09 -1.09 10.87
N HIS A 93 -2.97 -1.80 10.71
CA HIS A 93 -1.64 -1.20 10.62
C HIS A 93 -1.49 -0.34 9.37
N ALA A 94 -1.94 -0.82 8.21
CA ALA A 94 -1.93 -0.08 6.95
C ALA A 94 -2.74 1.23 7.05
N LEU A 95 -3.87 1.22 7.77
CA LEU A 95 -4.65 2.43 8.05
C LEU A 95 -3.89 3.42 8.92
N VAL A 96 -3.30 2.97 10.03
CA VAL A 96 -2.55 3.83 10.96
C VAL A 96 -1.32 4.42 10.28
N ILE A 97 -0.49 3.58 9.67
CA ILE A 97 0.76 4.00 9.03
C ILE A 97 0.47 4.85 7.79
N GLY A 98 -0.54 4.50 6.99
CA GLY A 98 -0.95 5.30 5.84
C GLY A 98 -1.41 6.70 6.24
N LEU A 99 -2.21 6.83 7.31
CA LEU A 99 -2.57 8.12 7.87
C LEU A 99 -1.37 8.87 8.43
N ALA A 100 -0.44 8.20 9.10
CA ALA A 100 0.77 8.82 9.65
C ALA A 100 1.70 9.34 8.53
N PHE A 101 1.91 8.55 7.47
CA PHE A 101 2.67 8.97 6.29
C PHE A 101 2.00 10.13 5.58
N PHE A 102 0.68 10.08 5.42
CA PHE A 102 -0.07 11.17 4.81
C PHE A 102 0.00 12.46 5.66
N PHE A 103 -0.09 12.34 6.98
CA PHE A 103 0.13 13.45 7.92
C PHE A 103 1.53 14.04 7.78
N ALA A 104 2.56 13.19 7.84
CA ALA A 104 3.95 13.59 7.74
C ALA A 104 4.21 14.32 6.41
N LEU A 105 3.76 13.76 5.29
CA LEU A 105 3.84 14.38 3.98
C LEU A 105 3.12 15.73 3.95
N PHE A 106 1.91 15.82 4.52
CA PHE A 106 1.15 17.05 4.57
C PHE A 106 1.86 18.15 5.38
N CYS A 107 2.41 17.82 6.55
CA CYS A 107 3.20 18.74 7.38
C CYS A 107 4.44 19.23 6.64
N VAL A 108 5.22 18.31 6.08
CA VAL A 108 6.43 18.60 5.31
C VAL A 108 6.11 19.44 4.07
N ARG A 109 5.04 19.11 3.34
CA ARG A 109 4.57 19.88 2.17
C ARG A 109 4.19 21.30 2.55
N THR A 110 3.51 21.48 3.68
CA THR A 110 3.11 22.80 4.18
C THR A 110 4.33 23.67 4.49
N LEU A 111 5.42 23.06 4.96
CA LEU A 111 6.69 23.76 5.25
C LEU A 111 7.51 24.05 3.98
N LEU A 112 7.72 23.05 3.10
CA LEU A 112 8.61 23.18 1.95
C LEU A 112 7.95 23.83 0.71
N LYS A 113 6.61 23.92 0.65
CA LYS A 113 5.82 24.51 -0.45
C LYS A 113 6.01 23.86 -1.84
N ARG A 114 6.94 22.93 -2.00
CA ARG A 114 7.25 22.19 -3.24
C ARG A 114 7.05 20.70 -3.03
N ASP A 115 6.43 20.06 -4.01
CA ASP A 115 5.99 18.66 -3.91
C ASP A 115 7.15 17.66 -3.93
N TRP A 116 8.15 17.86 -4.80
CA TRP A 116 9.31 16.97 -4.91
C TRP A 116 10.20 16.92 -3.65
N PRO A 117 10.66 18.04 -3.08
CA PRO A 117 11.47 17.99 -1.85
C PRO A 117 10.64 17.57 -0.64
N ALA A 118 9.30 17.76 -0.66
CA ALA A 118 8.43 17.21 0.37
C ALA A 118 8.39 15.68 0.34
N ALA A 119 8.32 15.06 -0.85
CA ALA A 119 8.43 13.61 -0.98
C ALA A 119 9.79 13.08 -0.50
N LEU A 120 10.88 13.79 -0.81
CA LEU A 120 12.21 13.42 -0.35
C LEU A 120 12.33 13.50 1.18
N ALA A 121 11.91 14.60 1.80
CA ALA A 121 11.94 14.73 3.26
C ALA A 121 11.01 13.71 3.95
N ALA A 122 9.82 13.44 3.39
CA ALA A 122 8.92 12.42 3.90
C ALA A 122 9.51 11.01 3.76
N SER A 123 10.28 10.73 2.71
CA SER A 123 10.96 9.44 2.54
C SER A 123 11.98 9.16 3.64
N LEU A 124 12.72 10.19 4.08
CA LEU A 124 13.65 10.07 5.22
C LEU A 124 12.91 9.75 6.52
N VAL A 125 11.76 10.39 6.74
CA VAL A 125 10.89 10.09 7.90
C VAL A 125 10.34 8.66 7.82
N GLY A 126 9.97 8.19 6.63
CA GLY A 126 9.51 6.82 6.40
C GLY A 126 10.56 5.77 6.77
N ILE A 127 11.81 5.97 6.31
CA ILE A 127 12.95 5.10 6.67
C ILE A 127 13.15 5.07 8.19
N TRP A 128 13.06 6.23 8.84
CA TRP A 128 13.23 6.33 10.29
C TRP A 128 12.13 5.60 11.06
N ILE A 129 10.88 5.69 10.60
CA ILE A 129 9.73 4.97 11.19
C ILE A 129 9.87 3.46 11.06
N GLU A 130 10.41 2.98 9.93
CA GLU A 130 10.64 1.55 9.74
C GLU A 130 11.70 0.99 10.69
N GLY A 131 12.73 1.77 11.01
CA GLY A 131 13.71 1.46 12.05
C GLY A 131 14.67 0.30 11.77
N GLY A 132 14.40 -0.54 10.76
CA GLY A 132 15.16 -1.76 10.47
C GLY A 132 16.57 -1.57 9.88
N LEU A 133 16.87 -0.39 9.31
CA LEU A 133 18.12 -0.17 8.57
C LEU A 133 19.31 0.25 9.43
N VAL A 134 19.07 0.84 10.61
CA VAL A 134 20.12 1.49 11.43
C VAL A 134 21.08 0.47 12.05
N GLY A 135 20.68 -0.82 12.15
CA GLY A 135 21.51 -1.91 12.66
C GLY A 135 21.99 -2.92 11.61
N SER A 136 21.73 -2.69 10.31
CA SER A 136 22.09 -3.64 9.24
C SER A 136 23.57 -3.55 8.88
N GLU A 137 24.25 -4.70 8.74
CA GLU A 137 25.64 -4.78 8.26
C GLU A 137 25.82 -4.12 6.88
N HIS A 138 24.76 -4.08 6.07
CA HIS A 138 24.75 -3.58 4.70
C HIS A 138 23.96 -2.27 4.55
N TRP A 139 23.89 -1.47 5.62
CA TRP A 139 23.13 -0.21 5.65
C TRP A 139 23.46 0.73 4.46
N GLN A 140 24.70 0.72 3.96
CA GLN A 140 25.15 1.57 2.85
C GLN A 140 24.40 1.30 1.53
N ILE A 141 24.02 0.04 1.30
CA ILE A 141 23.26 -0.37 0.10
C ILE A 141 21.76 -0.27 0.38
N MET A 142 21.32 -0.61 1.58
CA MET A 142 19.90 -0.59 1.92
C MET A 142 19.33 0.82 1.99
N ILE A 143 20.02 1.79 2.59
CA ILE A 143 19.52 3.17 2.70
C ILE A 143 19.13 3.78 1.34
N PRO A 144 19.99 3.80 0.29
CA PRO A 144 19.61 4.39 -0.99
C PRO A 144 18.47 3.63 -1.68
N VAL A 145 18.41 2.30 -1.54
CA VAL A 145 17.32 1.49 -2.08
C VAL A 145 16.00 1.83 -1.42
N TYR A 146 15.96 1.84 -0.09
CA TYR A 146 14.79 2.21 0.69
C TYR A 146 14.36 3.65 0.44
N LEU A 147 15.33 4.57 0.32
CA LEU A 147 15.08 5.96 -0.05
C LEU A 147 14.38 6.05 -1.40
N ALA A 148 14.86 5.36 -2.42
CA ALA A 148 14.24 5.35 -3.75
C ALA A 148 12.80 4.78 -3.70
N ILE A 149 12.59 3.70 -2.95
CA ILE A 149 11.29 3.04 -2.79
C ILE A 149 10.28 3.96 -2.08
N TYR A 150 10.64 4.50 -0.91
CA TYR A 150 9.77 5.42 -0.17
C TYR A 150 9.54 6.71 -0.93
N PHE A 151 10.56 7.24 -1.60
CA PHE A 151 10.41 8.42 -2.44
C PHE A 151 9.37 8.19 -3.55
N GLY A 152 9.42 7.04 -4.23
CA GLY A 152 8.38 6.62 -5.18
C GLY A 152 7.00 6.50 -4.55
N LEU A 153 6.89 5.89 -3.36
CA LEU A 153 5.63 5.80 -2.61
C LEU A 153 5.03 7.18 -2.30
N PHE A 154 5.84 8.13 -1.83
CA PHE A 154 5.38 9.48 -1.53
C PHE A 154 4.97 10.26 -2.79
N LEU A 155 5.62 10.03 -3.94
CA LEU A 155 5.15 10.56 -5.23
C LEU A 155 3.79 9.98 -5.64
N VAL A 156 3.58 8.67 -5.45
CA VAL A 156 2.27 8.03 -5.66
C VAL A 156 1.23 8.65 -4.73
N MET A 157 1.56 8.88 -3.46
CA MET A 157 0.66 9.55 -2.51
C MET A 157 0.31 10.97 -2.94
N LEU A 158 1.29 11.72 -3.47
CA LEU A 158 1.06 13.07 -4.00
C LEU A 158 0.10 13.07 -5.19
N ARG A 159 0.03 11.99 -5.96
CA ARG A 159 -0.79 11.93 -7.17
C ARG A 159 -2.17 11.30 -6.95
N PHE A 160 -2.24 10.24 -6.15
CA PHE A 160 -3.44 9.39 -6.01
C PHE A 160 -4.05 9.44 -4.59
N GLY A 161 -3.39 10.06 -3.62
CA GLY A 161 -3.94 10.30 -2.29
C GLY A 161 -3.89 9.11 -1.32
N LEU A 162 -4.64 9.24 -0.23
CA LEU A 162 -4.54 8.38 0.96
C LEU A 162 -4.93 6.91 0.68
N LEU A 163 -6.01 6.68 -0.07
CA LEU A 163 -6.50 5.33 -0.32
C LEU A 163 -5.49 4.46 -1.09
N ALA A 164 -4.78 5.07 -2.05
CA ALA A 164 -3.76 4.36 -2.82
C ALA A 164 -2.64 3.86 -1.90
N VAL A 165 -2.17 4.71 -0.98
CA VAL A 165 -1.12 4.33 -0.02
C VAL A 165 -1.58 3.31 1.00
N ILE A 166 -2.79 3.42 1.55
CA ILE A 166 -3.34 2.39 2.45
C ILE A 166 -3.38 1.04 1.72
N SER A 167 -3.81 1.05 0.46
CA SER A 167 -3.85 -0.17 -0.37
C SER A 167 -2.43 -0.68 -0.63
N THR A 168 -1.47 0.18 -0.96
CA THR A 168 -0.05 -0.20 -1.11
C THR A 168 0.51 -0.87 0.14
N LEU A 169 0.30 -0.26 1.30
CA LEU A 169 0.77 -0.77 2.59
C LEU A 169 0.10 -2.11 2.94
N PHE A 170 -1.18 -2.28 2.64
CA PHE A 170 -1.88 -3.54 2.86
C PHE A 170 -1.30 -4.66 2.00
N PHE A 171 -1.04 -4.40 0.72
CA PHE A 171 -0.48 -5.39 -0.21
C PHE A 171 0.98 -5.73 0.10
N VAL A 172 1.85 -4.73 0.33
CA VAL A 172 3.28 -5.00 0.59
C VAL A 172 3.50 -5.85 1.84
N ASN A 173 2.84 -5.52 2.95
CA ASN A 173 2.92 -6.26 4.21
C ASN A 173 2.15 -7.60 4.12
N GLY A 174 1.05 -7.60 3.38
CA GLY A 174 0.24 -8.79 3.16
C GLY A 174 0.98 -9.87 2.37
N LEU A 175 1.74 -9.47 1.34
CA LEU A 175 2.61 -10.35 0.55
C LEU A 175 3.80 -10.84 1.37
N GLN A 176 4.39 -9.99 2.19
CA GLN A 176 5.46 -10.38 3.12
C GLN A 176 5.00 -11.43 4.14
N SER A 177 3.70 -11.49 4.44
CA SER A 177 3.10 -12.47 5.35
C SER A 177 2.84 -13.84 4.70
N ILE A 178 3.02 -13.97 3.38
CA ILE A 178 2.76 -15.22 2.65
C ILE A 178 3.95 -16.16 2.82
N VAL A 179 3.70 -17.36 3.34
CA VAL A 179 4.68 -18.45 3.39
C VAL A 179 4.31 -19.48 2.33
N VAL A 180 5.05 -19.48 1.22
CA VAL A 180 4.91 -20.49 0.15
C VAL A 180 6.28 -21.11 -0.10
N GLY A 181 6.44 -22.37 0.32
CA GLY A 181 7.57 -23.19 -0.06
C GLY A 181 7.35 -23.87 -1.41
N LEU A 182 8.42 -24.43 -1.99
CA LEU A 182 8.33 -25.31 -3.17
C LEU A 182 7.67 -26.66 -2.85
N ASP A 183 7.53 -27.00 -1.57
CA ASP A 183 6.87 -28.21 -1.10
C ASP A 183 5.41 -27.94 -0.73
N TRP A 184 4.53 -28.29 -1.67
CA TRP A 184 3.09 -28.11 -1.58
C TRP A 184 2.38 -29.09 -0.64
N THR A 185 3.10 -30.08 -0.11
CA THR A 185 2.54 -31.09 0.81
C THR A 185 2.59 -30.65 2.28
N THR A 186 3.20 -29.50 2.54
CA THR A 186 3.35 -28.96 3.88
C THR A 186 2.03 -28.45 4.46
N TRP A 187 1.86 -28.61 5.77
CA TRP A 187 0.63 -28.27 6.50
C TRP A 187 0.25 -26.77 6.39
N TYR A 188 1.22 -25.90 6.12
CA TYR A 188 1.03 -24.45 6.00
C TYR A 188 0.77 -23.97 4.56
N ALA A 189 1.07 -24.78 3.54
CA ALA A 189 0.94 -24.39 2.12
C ALA A 189 -0.46 -23.87 1.72
N PRO A 190 -1.58 -24.44 2.23
CA PRO A 190 -2.91 -23.93 1.88
C PRO A 190 -3.14 -22.47 2.25
N TYR A 191 -2.61 -22.00 3.38
CA TYR A 191 -2.81 -20.62 3.85
C TYR A 191 -2.13 -19.61 2.94
N GLY A 192 -0.90 -19.91 2.50
CA GLY A 192 -0.18 -19.07 1.53
C GLY A 192 -0.88 -19.01 0.18
N LEU A 193 -1.37 -20.15 -0.32
CA LEU A 193 -2.14 -20.22 -1.56
C LEU A 193 -3.45 -19.44 -1.50
N VAL A 194 -4.22 -19.60 -0.41
CA VAL A 194 -5.47 -18.85 -0.21
C VAL A 194 -5.20 -17.35 -0.16
N SER A 195 -4.14 -16.92 0.54
CA SER A 195 -3.72 -15.52 0.54
C SER A 195 -3.41 -15.00 -0.86
N LEU A 196 -2.63 -15.73 -1.66
CA LEU A 196 -2.33 -15.36 -3.05
C LEU A 196 -3.60 -15.23 -3.89
N VAL A 197 -4.51 -16.20 -3.80
CA VAL A 197 -5.80 -16.17 -4.50
C VAL A 197 -6.65 -14.99 -4.04
N CYS A 198 -6.68 -14.67 -2.74
CA CYS A 198 -7.39 -13.50 -2.22
C CYS A 198 -6.82 -12.19 -2.78
N PHE A 199 -5.50 -12.00 -2.74
CA PHE A 199 -4.87 -10.78 -3.30
C PHE A 199 -5.11 -10.67 -4.81
N LEU A 200 -5.02 -11.78 -5.55
CA LEU A 200 -5.32 -11.82 -6.98
C LEU A 200 -6.80 -11.49 -7.24
N ALA A 201 -7.73 -12.04 -6.47
CA ALA A 201 -9.15 -11.76 -6.58
C ALA A 201 -9.47 -10.29 -6.30
N ILE A 202 -8.81 -9.67 -5.31
CA ILE A 202 -8.94 -8.24 -5.04
C ILE A 202 -8.42 -7.42 -6.22
N ALA A 203 -7.23 -7.75 -6.74
CA ALA A 203 -6.63 -7.04 -7.86
C ALA A 203 -7.48 -7.15 -9.15
N ILE A 204 -7.93 -8.37 -9.48
CA ILE A 204 -8.82 -8.61 -10.62
C ILE A 204 -10.15 -7.89 -10.41
N GLY A 205 -10.79 -8.04 -9.25
CA GLY A 205 -12.06 -7.36 -8.95
C GLY A 205 -11.95 -5.83 -9.06
N ALA A 206 -10.84 -5.25 -8.59
CA ALA A 206 -10.54 -3.83 -8.72
C ALA A 206 -10.30 -3.43 -10.18
N PHE A 207 -9.58 -4.24 -10.96
CA PHE A 207 -9.36 -4.02 -12.38
C PHE A 207 -10.67 -4.02 -13.18
N TRP A 208 -11.50 -5.05 -13.02
CA TRP A 208 -12.78 -5.17 -13.72
C TRP A 208 -13.71 -3.99 -13.41
N ARG A 209 -13.78 -3.57 -12.15
CA ARG A 209 -14.62 -2.42 -11.75
C ARG A 209 -14.03 -1.07 -12.17
N SER A 210 -12.71 -0.97 -12.27
CA SER A 210 -12.03 0.22 -12.82
C SER A 210 -12.34 0.40 -14.31
N LEU A 211 -12.49 -0.69 -15.07
CA LEU A 211 -12.88 -0.63 -16.48
C LEU A 211 -14.34 -0.17 -16.71
N GLY A 212 -15.22 -0.34 -15.72
CA GLY A 212 -16.66 -0.05 -15.84
C GLY A 212 -17.03 1.43 -16.08
N SER A 213 -16.05 2.36 -16.03
CA SER A 213 -16.25 3.76 -16.43
C SER A 213 -15.88 4.04 -17.89
N LEU A 214 -15.27 3.10 -18.62
CA LEU A 214 -15.17 3.20 -20.08
C LEU A 214 -16.48 2.68 -20.68
N THR A 215 -17.44 3.56 -20.87
CA THR A 215 -18.50 3.36 -21.86
C THR A 215 -17.85 3.28 -23.24
N LEU A 216 -17.31 2.12 -23.60
CA LEU A 216 -16.78 1.78 -24.93
C LEU A 216 -17.86 1.84 -26.04
N PHE A 217 -19.08 2.26 -25.73
CA PHE A 217 -20.23 2.31 -26.65
C PHE A 217 -21.11 3.58 -26.51
N GLY A 218 -20.63 4.66 -25.89
CA GLY A 218 -21.50 5.82 -25.58
C GLY A 218 -21.59 6.95 -26.60
N ASP A 219 -20.56 7.21 -27.40
CA ASP A 219 -20.39 8.55 -28.00
C ASP A 219 -20.31 8.61 -29.53
N ARG A 220 -20.98 7.68 -30.23
CA ARG A 220 -21.06 7.70 -31.71
C ARG A 220 -22.49 7.83 -32.27
N ALA A 221 -23.51 8.04 -31.45
CA ALA A 221 -24.90 8.09 -31.92
C ALA A 221 -25.53 9.49 -31.99
N GLU A 222 -24.90 10.55 -31.48
CA GLU A 222 -25.52 11.90 -31.41
C GLU A 222 -24.92 12.94 -32.37
N GLN A 223 -24.22 12.54 -33.45
CA GLN A 223 -23.75 13.47 -34.49
C GLN A 223 -24.42 13.29 -35.86
N SER A 224 -25.56 12.58 -35.95
CA SER A 224 -26.26 12.40 -37.23
C SER A 224 -27.79 12.51 -37.15
N THR A 225 -28.30 13.56 -36.52
CA THR A 225 -29.69 14.00 -36.72
C THR A 225 -29.75 15.51 -36.83
#